data_AF-A0AAV1I4S7-F1
#
_entry.id   AF-A0AAV1I4S7-F1
#
_cell.length_a   1.000
_cell.length_b   1.000
_cell.length_c   1.000
_cell.angle_alpha   90.00
_cell.angle_beta   90.00
_cell.angle_gamma   90.00
#
_symmetry.space_group_name_H-M   'P 1'
#
loop_
_entity.id
_entity.type
_entity.pdbx_description
1 polymer ?
#
loop_
_entity_poly.entity_id
_entity_poly.type
_entity_poly.pdbx_seq_one_letter_code
_entity_poly.pdbx_strand_id
1 'polypeptide(L)'
;MLRGLTLRLHWQQKHANLFPPSAQTAGFAKKKGKDDDSGPDPRITKLLKILEPKPKEKMPEMSAEDTAMWNEATKAYNKLKLAQHRVYMSDLSIKIQLKKAALAALPEHLRKEAEKAQTDLPPPNRQMFTWTPPIPGYTEQQGDASRRRRRG
;
A
#
# COMPACT_ATOMS: atom_id res chain seq x y z
N MET A 1 8.83 42.62 -1.11
CA MET A 1 8.11 41.38 -0.73
C MET A 1 7.94 40.44 -1.93
N LEU A 2 9.00 39.80 -2.45
CA LEU A 2 8.94 38.95 -3.65
C LEU A 2 9.93 37.78 -3.56
N ARG A 3 9.82 36.91 -2.55
CA ARG A 3 10.67 35.70 -2.44
C ARG A 3 9.88 34.39 -2.22
N GLY A 4 8.56 34.41 -2.38
CA GLY A 4 7.69 33.23 -2.19
C GLY A 4 7.18 32.56 -3.46
N LEU A 5 7.24 33.23 -4.62
CA LEU A 5 6.65 32.74 -5.87
C LEU A 5 7.56 31.80 -6.68
N THR A 6 8.86 31.74 -6.39
CA THR A 6 9.82 30.94 -7.16
C THR A 6 9.90 29.48 -6.73
N LEU A 7 9.58 29.17 -5.47
CA LEU A 7 9.64 27.80 -4.95
C LEU A 7 8.45 26.93 -5.37
N ARG A 8 7.29 27.54 -5.71
CA ARG A 8 6.10 26.79 -6.13
C ARG A 8 6.18 26.35 -7.60
N LEU A 9 6.79 27.16 -8.47
CA LEU A 9 7.04 26.79 -9.86
C LEU A 9 8.13 25.70 -9.99
N HIS A 10 9.15 25.74 -9.12
CA HIS A 10 10.25 24.76 -9.18
C HIS A 10 9.81 23.34 -8.77
N TRP A 11 8.82 23.22 -7.87
CA TRP A 11 8.21 21.93 -7.53
C TRP A 11 7.30 21.41 -8.65
N GLN A 12 6.56 22.29 -9.31
CA GLN A 12 5.67 21.93 -10.43
C GLN A 12 6.46 21.48 -11.68
N GLN A 13 7.68 21.99 -11.87
CA GLN A 13 8.51 21.65 -13.03
C GLN A 13 9.34 20.37 -12.83
N LYS A 14 9.71 20.01 -11.60
CA LYS A 14 10.43 18.75 -11.31
C LYS A 14 9.57 17.48 -11.37
N HIS A 15 8.24 17.60 -11.31
CA HIS A 15 7.34 16.45 -11.34
C HIS A 15 6.58 16.26 -12.66
N ALA A 16 6.71 17.19 -13.62
CA ALA A 16 6.10 17.07 -14.94
C ALA A 16 6.69 15.92 -15.80
N ASN A 17 7.88 15.43 -15.47
CA ASN A 17 8.57 14.36 -16.21
C ASN A 17 8.41 12.96 -15.59
N LEU A 18 7.64 12.81 -14.51
CA LEU A 18 7.43 11.50 -13.85
C LEU A 18 6.28 10.69 -14.43
N PHE A 19 5.48 11.28 -15.32
CA PHE A 19 4.47 10.57 -16.11
C PHE A 19 4.58 11.01 -17.57
N PRO A 20 5.03 10.15 -18.49
CA PRO A 20 5.03 10.51 -19.89
C PRO A 20 3.58 10.78 -20.36
N PRO A 21 3.34 11.77 -21.25
CA PRO A 21 2.05 11.90 -21.90
C PRO A 21 1.73 10.58 -22.59
N SER A 22 0.51 10.07 -22.37
CA SER A 22 0.04 8.80 -22.93
C SER A 22 0.43 8.74 -24.41
N ALA A 23 1.31 7.79 -24.75
CA ALA A 23 1.69 7.56 -26.13
C ALA A 23 0.42 7.37 -26.94
N GLN A 24 0.22 8.24 -27.94
CA GLN A 24 -0.81 8.05 -28.95
C GLN A 24 -0.63 6.64 -29.51
N THR A 25 -1.70 5.86 -29.48
CA THR A 25 -1.71 4.49 -29.99
C THR A 25 -1.31 4.50 -31.45
N ALA A 26 -0.07 4.08 -31.73
CA ALA A 26 0.37 3.80 -33.09
C ALA A 26 -0.56 2.75 -33.70
N GLY A 27 -1.23 3.09 -34.79
CA GLY A 27 -2.09 2.17 -35.51
C GLY A 27 -1.29 0.94 -35.96
N PHE A 28 -1.71 -0.24 -35.53
CA PHE A 28 -1.12 -1.49 -35.98
C PHE A 28 -1.37 -1.66 -37.49
N ALA A 29 -0.29 -1.64 -38.28
CA ALA A 29 -0.33 -1.97 -39.69
C ALA A 29 -0.68 -3.46 -39.87
N LYS A 30 -1.82 -3.75 -40.51
CA LYS A 30 -2.22 -5.11 -40.91
C LYS A 30 -1.30 -5.61 -42.02
N LYS A 31 -0.25 -6.36 -41.67
CA LYS A 31 0.48 -7.19 -42.61
C LYS A 31 -0.40 -8.40 -42.95
N LYS A 32 -0.89 -8.46 -44.20
CA LYS A 32 -1.58 -9.63 -44.76
C LYS A 32 -0.56 -10.78 -44.90
N GLY A 33 -0.42 -11.57 -43.84
CA GLY A 33 0.14 -12.91 -43.87
C GLY A 33 -1.02 -13.90 -43.83
N LYS A 34 -1.00 -14.85 -44.77
CA LYS A 34 -1.88 -16.02 -44.81
C LYS A 34 -1.42 -16.98 -43.71
N ASP A 35 -2.39 -17.70 -43.13
CA ASP A 35 -2.28 -18.82 -42.17
C ASP A 35 -2.80 -18.54 -40.74
N ASP A 36 -3.69 -19.45 -40.33
CA ASP A 36 -4.29 -19.75 -39.02
C ASP A 36 -5.54 -18.99 -38.52
N ASP A 37 -6.69 -19.66 -38.70
CA ASP A 37 -8.02 -19.38 -38.10
C ASP A 37 -7.97 -19.46 -36.55
N SER A 38 -7.44 -18.42 -35.92
CA SER A 38 -7.51 -18.25 -34.47
C SER A 38 -7.79 -16.78 -34.16
N GLY A 39 -9.07 -16.40 -34.18
CA GLY A 39 -9.52 -15.13 -33.64
C GLY A 39 -9.07 -14.94 -32.18
N PRO A 40 -9.03 -13.71 -31.66
CA PRO A 40 -8.65 -13.45 -30.27
C PRO A 40 -9.46 -14.33 -29.32
N ASP A 41 -8.76 -15.10 -28.48
CA ASP A 41 -9.38 -16.07 -27.57
C ASP A 41 -10.59 -15.42 -26.85
N PRO A 42 -11.79 -16.01 -26.91
CA PRO A 42 -13.02 -15.45 -26.34
C PRO A 42 -12.91 -15.16 -24.83
N ARG A 43 -11.94 -15.78 -24.14
CA ARG A 43 -11.62 -15.47 -22.74
C ARG A 43 -10.86 -14.14 -22.60
N ILE A 44 -9.88 -13.90 -23.46
CA ILE A 44 -9.06 -12.69 -23.46
C ILE A 44 -9.91 -11.47 -23.80
N THR A 45 -10.80 -11.58 -24.79
CA THR A 45 -11.73 -10.50 -25.16
C THR A 45 -12.71 -10.16 -24.03
N LYS A 46 -13.19 -11.15 -23.27
CA LYS A 46 -14.00 -10.90 -22.06
C LYS A 46 -13.21 -10.18 -20.95
N LEU A 47 -11.95 -10.57 -20.73
CA LEU A 47 -11.08 -9.92 -19.74
C LEU A 47 -10.79 -8.46 -20.13
N LEU A 48 -10.50 -8.21 -21.41
CA LEU A 48 -10.34 -6.85 -21.93
C LEU A 48 -11.59 -6.01 -21.70
N LYS A 49 -12.78 -6.57 -21.95
CA LYS A 49 -14.06 -5.90 -21.69
C LYS A 49 -14.33 -5.61 -20.21
N ILE A 50 -13.76 -6.40 -19.29
CA ILE A 50 -13.86 -6.14 -17.83
C ILE A 50 -12.90 -5.02 -17.42
N LEU A 51 -11.73 -4.94 -18.06
CA LEU A 51 -10.71 -3.92 -17.82
C LEU A 51 -11.01 -2.59 -18.51
N GLU A 52 -11.85 -2.62 -19.56
CA GLU A 52 -12.31 -1.41 -20.23
C GLU A 52 -12.97 -0.46 -19.21
N PRO A 53 -12.54 0.82 -19.18
CA PRO A 53 -13.09 1.78 -18.25
C PRO A 53 -14.57 1.95 -18.57
N LYS A 54 -15.43 1.53 -17.65
CA LYS A 54 -16.86 1.77 -17.78
C LYS A 54 -17.10 3.28 -17.87
N PRO A 55 -17.95 3.75 -18.80
CA PRO A 55 -18.33 5.16 -18.83
C PRO A 55 -18.87 5.51 -17.45
N LYS A 56 -18.23 6.48 -16.77
CA LYS A 56 -18.65 6.90 -15.44
C LYS A 56 -20.08 7.40 -15.57
N GLU A 57 -21.01 6.68 -14.96
CA GLU A 57 -22.36 7.22 -14.73
C GLU A 57 -22.19 8.57 -14.05
N LYS A 58 -22.82 9.62 -14.59
CA LYS A 58 -22.77 10.96 -13.97
C LYS A 58 -23.32 10.78 -12.56
N MET A 59 -22.43 10.87 -11.57
CA MET A 59 -22.85 10.79 -10.18
C MET A 59 -23.91 11.87 -9.93
N PRO A 60 -24.95 11.57 -9.14
CA PRO A 60 -25.96 12.56 -8.80
C PRO A 60 -25.28 13.80 -8.23
N GLU A 61 -25.69 14.98 -8.70
CA GLU A 61 -25.22 16.25 -8.14
C GLU A 61 -25.63 16.29 -6.67
N MET A 62 -24.63 16.30 -5.79
CA MET A 62 -24.85 16.26 -4.35
C MET A 62 -25.49 17.57 -3.91
N SER A 63 -26.50 17.49 -3.04
CA SER A 63 -27.17 18.71 -2.55
C SER A 63 -26.17 19.60 -1.80
N ALA A 64 -26.39 20.91 -1.79
CA ALA A 64 -25.50 21.83 -1.09
C ALA A 64 -25.35 21.49 0.40
N GLU A 65 -26.44 21.03 1.03
CA GLU A 65 -26.47 20.58 2.42
C GLU A 65 -25.61 19.33 2.64
N ASP A 66 -25.75 18.32 1.77
CA ASP A 66 -24.93 17.11 1.82
C ASP A 66 -23.45 17.47 1.68
N THR A 67 -23.09 18.35 0.73
CA THR A 67 -21.68 18.75 0.55
C THR A 67 -21.11 19.43 1.79
N ALA A 68 -21.87 20.27 2.49
CA ALA A 68 -21.44 20.90 3.73
C ALA A 68 -21.21 19.85 4.83
N MET A 69 -22.14 18.92 5.02
CA MET A 69 -22.01 17.82 5.98
C MET A 69 -20.78 16.96 5.69
N TRP A 70 -20.57 16.56 4.43
CA TRP A 70 -19.40 15.77 4.02
C TRP A 70 -18.08 16.52 4.28
N ASN A 71 -18.05 17.83 4.05
CA ASN A 71 -16.88 18.65 4.32
C ASN A 71 -16.56 18.72 5.81
N GLU A 72 -17.57 18.85 6.67
CA GLU A 72 -17.40 18.83 8.13
C GLU A 72 -16.93 17.48 8.63
N ALA A 73 -17.57 16.39 8.19
CA ALA A 73 -17.18 15.03 8.52
C ALA A 73 -15.73 14.74 8.10
N THR A 74 -15.33 15.20 6.90
CA THR A 74 -13.96 15.05 6.40
C THR A 74 -12.95 15.81 7.26
N LYS A 75 -13.27 17.05 7.64
CA LYS A 75 -12.41 17.85 8.53
C LYS A 75 -12.26 17.17 9.91
N ALA A 76 -13.35 16.65 10.47
CA ALA A 76 -13.33 15.94 11.74
C ALA A 76 -12.49 14.66 11.66
N TYR A 77 -12.69 13.86 10.61
CA TYR A 77 -11.90 12.66 10.35
C TYR A 77 -10.41 12.96 10.23
N ASN A 78 -10.05 13.98 9.45
CA ASN A 78 -8.66 14.38 9.25
C ASN A 78 -8.01 14.84 10.56
N LYS A 79 -8.73 15.61 11.40
CA LYS A 79 -8.23 16.00 12.72
C LYS A 79 -7.94 14.78 13.60
N LEU A 80 -8.86 13.81 13.66
CA LEU A 80 -8.70 12.58 14.43
C LEU A 80 -7.52 11.74 13.91
N LYS A 81 -7.39 11.60 12.59
CA LYS A 81 -6.26 10.85 12.00
C LYS A 81 -4.92 11.51 12.25
N LEU A 82 -4.84 12.84 12.19
CA LEU A 82 -3.63 13.57 12.54
C LEU A 82 -3.28 13.42 14.02
N ALA A 83 -4.27 13.43 14.91
CA ALA A 83 -4.04 13.17 16.33
C ALA A 83 -3.48 11.75 16.58
N GLN A 84 -4.08 10.73 15.97
CA GLN A 84 -3.59 9.34 16.03
C GLN A 84 -2.15 9.23 15.53
N HIS A 85 -1.84 9.88 14.41
CA HIS A 85 -0.49 9.90 13.85
C HIS A 85 0.52 10.57 14.79
N ARG A 86 0.15 11.69 15.42
CA ARG A 86 1.03 12.39 16.38
C ARG A 86 1.37 11.51 17.58
N VAL A 87 0.39 10.84 18.16
CA VAL A 87 0.59 9.89 19.27
C VAL A 87 1.51 8.75 18.85
N TYR A 88 1.28 8.17 17.67
CA TYR A 88 2.14 7.11 17.15
C TYR A 88 3.59 7.58 16.95
N MET A 89 3.78 8.77 16.39
CA MET A 89 5.12 9.33 16.16
C MET A 89 5.82 9.72 17.46
N SER A 90 5.11 10.25 18.46
CA SER A 90 5.70 10.50 19.78
C SER A 90 6.18 9.21 20.41
N ASP A 91 5.37 8.16 20.39
CA ASP A 91 5.73 6.86 20.97
C ASP A 91 6.94 6.24 20.27
N LEU A 92 7.00 6.30 18.94
CA LEU A 92 8.17 5.85 18.18
C LEU A 92 9.42 6.65 18.53
N SER A 93 9.31 7.97 18.61
CA SER A 93 10.44 8.84 18.94
C SER A 93 11.02 8.53 20.33
N ILE A 94 10.14 8.33 21.32
CA ILE A 94 10.52 7.94 22.69
C ILE A 94 11.22 6.60 22.67
N LYS A 95 10.68 5.59 21.98
CA LYS A 95 11.31 4.27 21.86
C LYS A 95 12.69 4.35 21.22
N ILE A 96 12.89 5.20 20.22
CA ILE A 96 14.20 5.40 19.58
C ILE A 96 15.17 6.06 20.57
N GLN A 97 14.75 7.10 21.29
CA GLN A 97 15.58 7.79 22.27
C GLN A 97 16.01 6.85 23.40
N LEU A 98 15.07 6.08 23.94
CA LEU A 98 15.35 5.09 24.98
C LEU A 98 16.32 3.99 24.49
N LYS A 99 16.15 3.51 23.26
CA LYS A 99 17.10 2.55 22.66
C LYS A 99 18.50 3.13 22.56
N LYS A 100 18.64 4.38 22.13
CA LYS A 100 19.95 5.06 22.04
C LYS A 100 20.58 5.24 23.42
N ALA A 101 19.80 5.67 24.40
CA ALA A 101 20.27 5.81 25.78
C ALA A 101 20.71 4.47 26.38
N ALA A 102 19.95 3.40 26.13
CA ALA A 102 20.30 2.05 26.57
C ALA A 102 21.60 1.55 25.91
N LEU A 103 21.80 1.77 24.61
CA LEU A 103 23.05 1.43 23.92
C LEU A 103 24.25 2.20 24.49
N ALA A 104 24.08 3.48 24.83
CA ALA A 104 25.13 4.29 25.44
C ALA A 104 25.48 3.84 26.87
N ALA A 105 24.53 3.27 27.61
CA ALA A 105 24.75 2.75 28.95
C ALA A 105 25.46 1.38 28.98
N LEU A 106 25.58 0.68 27.84
CA LEU A 106 26.26 -0.61 27.77
C LEU A 106 27.79 -0.47 27.83
N PRO A 107 28.49 -1.44 28.45
CA PRO A 107 29.93 -1.58 28.32
C PRO A 107 30.36 -1.76 26.85
N GLU A 108 31.55 -1.25 26.50
CA GLU A 108 32.05 -1.17 25.11
C GLU A 108 32.07 -2.53 24.37
N HIS A 109 32.36 -3.63 25.08
CA HIS A 109 32.39 -4.97 24.48
C HIS A 109 31.00 -5.46 24.05
N LEU A 110 29.95 -5.16 24.84
CA LEU A 110 28.56 -5.49 24.49
C LEU A 110 27.97 -4.52 23.47
N ARG A 111 28.38 -3.24 23.51
CA ARG A 111 27.88 -2.22 22.57
C ARG A 111 28.20 -2.58 21.12
N LYS A 112 29.42 -3.05 20.85
CA LYS A 112 29.85 -3.48 19.51
C LYS A 112 29.02 -4.62 18.92
N GLU A 113 28.50 -5.51 19.77
CA GLU A 113 27.61 -6.58 19.32
C GLU A 113 26.18 -6.10 19.14
N ALA A 114 25.68 -5.25 20.04
CA ALA A 114 24.33 -4.70 20.00
C ALA A 114 24.08 -3.71 18.85
N GLU A 115 25.13 -3.03 18.35
CA GLU A 115 25.05 -2.12 17.20
C GLU A 115 24.90 -2.85 15.85
N LYS A 116 25.13 -4.17 15.80
CA LYS A 116 24.99 -4.94 14.56
C LYS A 116 23.53 -4.98 14.13
N ALA A 117 23.27 -4.65 12.86
CA ALA A 117 21.93 -4.74 12.29
C ALA A 117 21.47 -6.21 12.24
N GLN A 118 20.28 -6.49 12.78
CA GLN A 118 19.67 -7.81 12.68
C GLN A 118 19.09 -8.02 11.27
N THR A 119 19.63 -8.99 10.54
CA THR A 119 19.19 -9.36 9.18
C THR A 119 18.15 -10.49 9.17
N ASP A 120 17.85 -11.05 10.34
CA ASP A 120 16.93 -12.18 10.47
C ASP A 120 15.48 -11.78 10.13
N LEU A 121 14.75 -12.70 9.51
CA LEU A 121 13.34 -12.51 9.19
C LEU A 121 12.51 -12.70 10.46
N PRO A 122 11.37 -11.98 10.60
CA PRO A 122 10.45 -12.28 11.68
C PRO A 122 9.96 -13.73 11.59
N PRO A 123 9.64 -14.38 12.72
CA PRO A 123 9.30 -15.79 12.73
C PRO A 123 7.99 -16.03 11.95
N PRO A 124 7.89 -17.13 11.20
CA PRO A 124 6.75 -17.38 10.30
C PRO A 124 5.43 -17.64 11.03
N ASN A 125 5.46 -17.90 12.33
CA ASN A 125 4.28 -18.10 13.18
C ASN A 125 3.70 -16.79 13.75
N ARG A 126 4.24 -15.62 13.36
CA ARG A 126 3.71 -14.32 13.79
C ARG A 126 2.32 -14.09 13.17
N GLN A 127 1.28 -14.21 13.99
CA GLN A 127 -0.09 -13.99 13.56
C GLN A 127 -0.38 -12.50 13.37
N MET A 128 -1.16 -12.20 12.32
CA MET A 128 -1.74 -10.88 12.11
C MET A 128 -3.08 -10.79 12.83
N PHE A 129 -3.46 -9.58 13.23
CA PHE A 129 -4.77 -9.36 13.84
C PHE A 129 -5.88 -9.72 12.84
N THR A 130 -6.78 -10.60 13.26
CA THR A 130 -7.97 -10.98 12.51
C THR A 130 -9.20 -10.27 13.09
N TRP A 131 -10.19 -9.99 12.25
CA TRP A 131 -11.44 -9.36 12.70
C TRP A 131 -12.20 -10.24 13.70
N THR A 132 -12.19 -11.55 13.46
CA THR A 132 -12.73 -12.58 14.36
C THR A 132 -11.61 -13.46 14.89
N PRO A 133 -11.57 -13.78 16.20
CA PRO A 133 -10.54 -14.64 16.75
C PRO A 133 -10.64 -16.05 16.14
N PRO A 134 -9.50 -16.75 15.97
CA PRO A 134 -9.50 -18.11 15.46
C PRO A 134 -10.17 -19.08 16.45
N ILE A 135 -10.76 -20.15 15.91
CA ILE A 135 -11.35 -21.23 16.73
C ILE A 135 -10.22 -21.93 17.50
N PRO A 136 -10.35 -22.12 18.82
CA PRO A 136 -9.31 -22.79 19.62
C PRO A 136 -9.03 -24.21 19.09
N GLY A 137 -7.75 -24.55 18.94
CA GLY A 137 -7.30 -25.88 18.50
C GLY A 137 -7.42 -26.18 17.00
N TYR A 138 -7.98 -25.31 16.17
CA TYR A 138 -8.19 -25.59 14.74
C TYR A 138 -6.87 -25.76 13.95
N THR A 139 -5.87 -24.92 14.23
CA THR A 139 -4.56 -24.97 13.56
C THR A 139 -3.74 -26.20 13.95
N GLU A 140 -3.90 -26.69 15.18
CA GLU A 140 -3.21 -27.89 15.69
C GLU A 140 -3.74 -29.15 15.01
N GLN A 141 -5.06 -29.27 14.87
CA GLN A 141 -5.72 -30.40 14.21
C GLN A 141 -5.33 -30.55 12.72
N GLN A 142 -5.19 -29.44 11.99
CA GLN A 142 -4.72 -29.42 10.60
C GLN A 142 -3.25 -29.87 10.47
N GLY A 143 -2.39 -29.44 11.41
CA GLY A 143 -0.99 -29.85 11.48
C GLY A 143 -0.82 -31.34 11.75
N ASP A 144 -1.63 -31.90 12.66
CA ASP A 144 -1.60 -33.32 12.96
C ASP A 144 -2.20 -34.19 11.85
N ALA A 145 -3.30 -33.75 11.23
CA ALA A 145 -3.89 -34.46 10.09
C ALA A 145 -2.93 -34.52 8.89
N SER A 146 -2.20 -33.43 8.59
CA SER A 146 -1.22 -33.40 7.50
C SER A 146 0.04 -34.22 7.79
N ARG A 147 0.49 -34.27 9.06
CA ARG A 147 1.59 -35.16 9.49
C ARG A 147 1.21 -36.64 9.44
N ARG A 148 -0.02 -36.99 9.83
CA ARG A 148 -0.54 -38.37 9.74
C ARG A 148 -0.58 -38.87 8.29
N ARG A 149 -1.00 -38.02 7.34
CA ARG A 149 -1.05 -38.35 5.90
C ARG A 149 0.32 -38.53 5.24
N ARG A 150 1.40 -37.97 5.81
CA ARG A 150 2.77 -38.10 5.26
C ARG A 150 3.54 -39.31 5.79
N ARG A 151 2.99 -40.02 6.79
CA ARG A 151 3.62 -41.18 7.44
C ARG A 151 2.99 -42.52 7.05
N GLY A 152 2.02 -42.53 6.15
CA GLY A 152 1.48 -43.73 5.49
C GLY A 152 1.82 -43.67 4.01
#